data_AF-A0A7W1AK46-F1
#
_entry.id   AF-A0A7W1AK46-F1
#
_cell.length_a   1.000
_cell.length_b   1.000
_cell.length_c   1.000
_cell.angle_alpha   90.00
_cell.angle_beta   90.00
_cell.angle_gamma   90.00
#
_symmetry.space_group_name_H-M   'P 1'
#
loop_
_entity.id
_entity.type
_entity.pdbx_description
1 polymer ?
#
loop_
_entity_poly.entity_id
_entity_poly.type
_entity_poly.pdbx_seq_one_letter_code
_entity_poly.pdbx_strand_id
1 'polypeptide(L)'
;LATEHEALDRGAALGAHAILVGEQQGKRLPGFHCNNSPTELAAFDLDGKTVVITTTNGTKAVAACADAHRIFAGALTNAPALGRFLCARGELERDVAVVCAGRSTGALAFEDLLGAGAIVDAIVAGSPPANLWVTDGARVAHELFERYRAGLAEAVHSSDAARELVEQGGGGDVDTAGALGACESVPLLREGAFVRHDR
;
A
#
# COMPACT_ATOMS: atom_id res chain seq x y z
N LEU A 1 13.16 9.74 6.95
CA LEU A 1 12.98 8.32 6.58
C LEU A 1 13.11 7.54 7.86
N ALA A 2 12.08 6.80 8.28
CA ALA A 2 12.11 6.02 9.52
C ALA A 2 13.26 5.00 9.46
N THR A 3 14.39 5.27 10.11
CA THR A 3 15.49 4.31 10.18
C THR A 3 15.13 3.14 11.09
N GLU A 4 15.89 2.03 11.02
CA GLU A 4 15.77 0.93 11.99
C GLU A 4 15.85 1.45 13.43
N HIS A 5 16.77 2.38 13.69
CA HIS A 5 16.96 2.98 15.01
C HIS A 5 15.74 3.80 15.45
N GLU A 6 15.19 4.63 14.58
CA GLU A 6 13.98 5.42 14.89
C GLU A 6 12.76 4.53 15.17
N ALA A 7 12.64 3.39 14.47
CA ALA A 7 11.58 2.43 14.72
C ALA A 7 11.75 1.73 16.08
N LEU A 8 12.99 1.36 16.45
CA LEU A 8 13.29 0.79 17.77
C LEU A 8 13.03 1.80 18.90
N ASP A 9 13.46 3.05 18.74
CA ASP A 9 13.21 4.12 19.72
C ASP A 9 11.71 4.38 19.90
N ARG A 10 10.96 4.41 18.80
CA ARG A 10 9.50 4.55 18.83
C ARG A 10 8.85 3.35 19.52
N GLY A 11 9.32 2.14 19.23
CA GLY A 11 8.91 0.92 19.91
C GLY A 11 9.13 0.98 21.41
N ALA A 12 10.31 1.41 21.84
CA ALA A 12 10.66 1.55 23.25
C ALA A 12 9.75 2.56 23.96
N ALA A 13 9.44 3.70 23.32
CA ALA A 13 8.54 4.71 23.87
C ALA A 13 7.08 4.21 24.04
N LEU A 14 6.64 3.30 23.17
CA LEU A 14 5.30 2.71 23.19
C LEU A 14 5.22 1.45 24.09
N GLY A 15 6.36 0.83 24.40
CA GLY A 15 6.48 -0.34 25.27
C GLY A 15 5.65 -1.53 24.76
N ALA A 16 4.88 -2.15 25.66
CA ALA A 16 4.06 -3.33 25.34
C ALA A 16 2.92 -3.06 24.33
N HIS A 17 2.69 -1.81 23.94
CA HIS A 17 1.71 -1.43 22.94
C HIS A 17 2.29 -1.36 21.51
N ALA A 18 3.59 -1.59 21.33
CA ALA A 18 4.22 -1.60 20.01
C ALA A 18 4.30 -3.00 19.40
N ILE A 19 4.06 -3.08 18.09
CA ILE A 19 4.48 -4.21 17.25
C ILE A 19 5.41 -3.64 16.19
N LEU A 20 6.69 -4.04 16.28
CA LEU A 20 7.73 -3.63 15.34
C LEU A 20 7.74 -4.54 14.11
N VAL A 21 7.54 -3.94 12.94
CA VAL A 21 7.54 -4.60 11.65
C VAL A 21 8.61 -3.97 10.76
N GLY A 22 9.50 -4.78 10.22
CA GLY A 22 10.61 -4.25 9.44
C GLY A 22 11.39 -5.34 8.75
N GLU A 23 11.85 -5.03 7.55
CA GLU A 23 12.60 -5.94 6.73
C GLU A 23 13.81 -5.31 6.06
N GLN A 24 14.79 -6.16 5.78
CA GLN A 24 15.83 -5.88 4.80
C GLN A 24 16.01 -7.13 3.93
N GLN A 25 15.75 -6.97 2.63
CA GLN A 25 15.80 -8.06 1.65
C GLN A 25 14.86 -9.22 2.02
N GLY A 26 13.65 -8.90 2.49
CA GLY A 26 12.62 -9.87 2.87
C GLY A 26 12.83 -10.54 4.23
N LYS A 27 13.93 -10.23 4.93
CA LYS A 27 14.26 -10.81 6.23
C LYS A 27 13.93 -9.86 7.37
N ARG A 28 13.42 -10.42 8.47
CA ARG A 28 13.13 -9.67 9.70
C ARG A 28 14.39 -8.98 10.23
N LEU A 29 14.26 -7.71 10.62
CA LEU A 29 15.33 -6.99 11.29
C LEU A 29 15.56 -7.49 12.73
N PRO A 30 16.80 -7.46 13.27
CA PRO A 30 17.06 -7.76 14.67
C PRO A 30 16.25 -6.86 15.62
N GLY A 31 15.64 -7.45 16.65
CA GLY A 31 14.80 -6.71 17.60
C GLY A 31 13.37 -6.42 17.11
N PHE A 32 13.03 -6.80 15.87
CA PHE A 32 11.66 -6.68 15.34
C PHE A 32 10.85 -7.94 15.58
N HIS A 33 9.52 -7.79 15.54
CA HIS A 33 8.58 -8.89 15.77
C HIS A 33 8.26 -9.64 14.46
N CYS A 34 8.12 -8.92 13.34
CA CYS A 34 7.71 -9.45 12.03
C CYS A 34 8.51 -8.84 10.84
N ASN A 35 8.68 -9.59 9.74
CA ASN A 35 9.45 -9.20 8.53
C ASN A 35 8.64 -8.46 7.44
N ASN A 36 7.57 -7.74 7.80
CA ASN A 36 6.62 -7.10 6.88
C ASN A 36 5.74 -8.08 6.07
N SER A 37 5.55 -9.29 6.60
CA SER A 37 4.60 -10.28 6.09
C SER A 37 3.18 -9.98 6.59
N PRO A 38 2.20 -9.68 5.71
CA PRO A 38 0.81 -9.51 6.11
C PRO A 38 0.20 -10.81 6.69
N THR A 39 0.61 -11.99 6.22
CA THR A 39 0.14 -13.26 6.80
C THR A 39 0.70 -13.50 8.20
N GLU A 40 1.97 -13.16 8.47
CA GLU A 40 2.55 -13.22 9.81
C GLU A 40 1.87 -12.20 10.73
N LEU A 41 1.68 -10.96 10.28
CA LEU A 41 1.08 -9.89 11.07
C LEU A 41 -0.36 -10.21 11.50
N ALA A 42 -1.11 -10.93 10.67
CA ALA A 42 -2.47 -11.38 10.99
C ALA A 42 -2.54 -12.37 12.17
N ALA A 43 -1.42 -12.98 12.56
CA ALA A 43 -1.35 -13.87 13.73
C ALA A 43 -1.17 -13.12 15.06
N PHE A 44 -0.90 -11.81 15.03
CA PHE A 44 -0.75 -10.99 16.22
C PHE A 44 -2.09 -10.43 16.70
N ASP A 45 -2.25 -10.27 18.01
CA ASP A 45 -3.30 -9.44 18.58
C ASP A 45 -2.92 -7.96 18.41
N LEU A 46 -3.59 -7.30 17.46
CA LEU A 46 -3.36 -5.90 17.10
C LEU A 46 -4.25 -4.93 17.89
N ASP A 47 -5.18 -5.43 18.73
CA ASP A 47 -6.13 -4.55 19.41
C ASP A 47 -5.43 -3.62 20.41
N GLY A 48 -5.71 -2.32 20.28
CA GLY A 48 -5.04 -1.27 21.05
C GLY A 48 -3.51 -1.20 20.85
N LYS A 49 -2.95 -1.83 19.81
CA LYS A 49 -1.52 -1.77 19.47
C LYS A 49 -1.23 -0.73 18.40
N THR A 50 0.00 -0.24 18.41
CA THR A 50 0.57 0.57 17.32
C THR A 50 1.59 -0.28 16.57
N VAL A 51 1.36 -0.46 15.26
CA VAL A 51 2.32 -1.11 14.38
C VAL A 51 3.33 -0.06 13.91
N VAL A 52 4.59 -0.23 14.30
CA VAL A 52 5.69 0.63 13.86
C VAL A 52 6.37 -0.07 12.70
N ILE A 53 6.22 0.50 11.51
CA ILE A 53 6.70 -0.09 10.26
C ILE A 53 7.92 0.69 9.76
N THR A 54 9.00 -0.02 9.43
CA THR A 54 10.11 0.52 8.63
C THR A 54 10.29 -0.32 7.38
N THR A 55 10.19 0.32 6.21
CA THR A 55 10.41 -0.32 4.91
C THR A 55 11.20 0.61 4.00
N THR A 56 11.95 0.03 3.08
CA THR A 56 12.84 0.79 2.18
C THR A 56 12.07 1.67 1.20
N ASN A 57 10.97 1.16 0.62
CA ASN A 57 10.28 1.83 -0.49
C ASN A 57 9.08 2.65 -0.01
N GLY A 58 8.25 2.08 0.89
CA GLY A 58 7.02 2.75 1.36
C GLY A 58 7.29 4.06 2.09
N THR A 59 8.31 4.09 2.96
CA THR A 59 8.68 5.31 3.70
C THR A 59 9.19 6.42 2.78
N LYS A 60 9.89 6.07 1.69
CA LYS A 60 10.32 7.03 0.65
C LYS A 60 9.15 7.57 -0.14
N ALA A 61 8.19 6.72 -0.51
CA ALA A 61 6.98 7.13 -1.22
C ALA A 61 6.15 8.12 -0.40
N VAL A 62 5.95 7.84 0.90
CA VAL A 62 5.24 8.75 1.80
C VAL A 62 5.99 10.07 1.97
N ALA A 63 7.32 10.03 2.13
CA ALA A 63 8.13 11.25 2.22
C ALA A 63 8.07 12.11 0.95
N ALA A 64 8.02 11.49 -0.24
CA ALA A 64 7.84 12.19 -1.51
C ALA A 64 6.47 12.87 -1.63
N CYS A 65 5.49 12.46 -0.83
CA CYS A 65 4.14 13.03 -0.80
C CYS A 65 3.94 14.07 0.31
N ALA A 66 5.00 14.51 1.01
CA ALA A 66 4.88 15.31 2.23
C ALA A 66 4.09 16.63 2.08
N ASP A 67 4.09 17.22 0.87
CA ASP A 67 3.37 18.47 0.57
C ASP A 67 1.90 18.24 0.16
N ALA A 68 1.44 16.99 0.06
CA ALA A 68 0.06 16.68 -0.29
C ALA A 68 -0.90 17.07 0.84
N HIS A 69 -2.08 17.60 0.48
CA HIS A 69 -3.13 17.96 1.45
C HIS A 69 -3.57 16.76 2.30
N ARG A 70 -3.68 15.58 1.68
CA ARG A 70 -3.99 14.32 2.34
C ARG A 70 -3.21 13.18 1.67
N ILE A 71 -2.75 12.24 2.47
CA ILE A 71 -2.02 11.06 2.01
C ILE A 71 -2.79 9.82 2.46
N PHE A 72 -3.28 9.05 1.50
CA PHE A 72 -3.97 7.79 1.73
C PHE A 72 -3.05 6.60 1.40
N ALA A 73 -3.21 5.49 2.12
CA ALA A 73 -2.57 4.23 1.73
C ALA A 73 -3.52 3.42 0.84
N GLY A 74 -3.07 3.13 -0.38
CA GLY A 74 -3.81 2.32 -1.35
C GLY A 74 -3.04 1.05 -1.72
N ALA A 75 -3.77 -0.05 -1.88
CA ALA A 75 -3.28 -1.34 -2.35
C ALA A 75 -4.40 -2.04 -3.13
N LEU A 76 -4.08 -3.13 -3.85
CA LEU A 76 -5.11 -3.97 -4.48
C LEU A 76 -6.20 -4.38 -3.48
N THR A 77 -5.81 -4.70 -2.25
CA THR A 77 -6.72 -5.12 -1.18
C THR A 77 -7.80 -4.11 -0.82
N ASN A 78 -7.56 -2.81 -0.95
CA ASN A 78 -8.56 -1.78 -0.64
C ASN A 78 -8.90 -0.84 -1.81
N ALA A 79 -8.38 -1.10 -3.02
CA ALA A 79 -8.55 -0.22 -4.17
C ALA A 79 -10.02 0.13 -4.47
N PRO A 80 -10.99 -0.81 -4.48
CA PRO A 80 -12.40 -0.47 -4.66
C PRO A 80 -12.95 0.43 -3.56
N ALA A 81 -12.60 0.18 -2.30
CA ALA A 81 -13.07 0.96 -1.16
C ALA A 81 -12.50 2.39 -1.19
N LEU A 82 -11.20 2.52 -1.47
CA LEU A 82 -10.52 3.80 -1.62
C LEU A 82 -11.12 4.62 -2.77
N GLY A 83 -11.31 4.03 -3.96
CA GLY A 83 -11.91 4.74 -5.10
C GLY A 83 -13.32 5.26 -4.79
N ARG A 84 -14.18 4.41 -4.22
CA ARG A 84 -15.53 4.84 -3.76
C ARG A 84 -15.46 5.97 -2.75
N PHE A 85 -14.55 5.87 -1.78
CA PHE A 85 -14.36 6.89 -0.75
C PHE A 85 -13.98 8.24 -1.37
N LEU A 86 -13.01 8.26 -2.29
CA LEU A 86 -12.55 9.48 -2.95
C LEU A 86 -13.67 10.16 -3.74
N CYS A 87 -14.46 9.38 -4.49
CA CYS A 87 -15.61 9.89 -5.24
C CYS A 87 -16.71 10.45 -4.33
N ALA A 88 -17.05 9.75 -3.24
CA ALA A 88 -18.21 10.09 -2.40
C ALA A 88 -17.96 11.26 -1.43
N ARG A 89 -16.69 11.56 -1.10
CA ARG A 89 -16.33 12.54 -0.07
C ARG A 89 -15.79 13.86 -0.61
N GLY A 90 -15.88 14.07 -1.93
CA GLY A 90 -15.40 15.29 -2.57
C GLY A 90 -13.87 15.42 -2.59
N GLU A 91 -13.13 14.33 -2.37
CA GLU A 91 -11.66 14.36 -2.44
C GLU A 91 -11.19 14.64 -3.87
N LEU A 92 -12.02 14.33 -4.87
CA LEU A 92 -11.80 14.65 -6.29
C LEU A 92 -12.05 16.12 -6.66
N GLU A 93 -12.42 16.98 -5.71
CA GLU A 93 -12.39 18.45 -5.91
C GLU A 93 -10.96 19.00 -5.99
N ARG A 94 -9.96 18.16 -5.67
CA ARG A 94 -8.53 18.43 -5.83
C ARG A 94 -7.92 17.38 -6.77
N ASP A 95 -6.76 17.72 -7.31
CA ASP A 95 -5.96 16.77 -8.06
C ASP A 95 -5.55 15.59 -7.16
N VAL A 96 -5.72 14.38 -7.69
CA VAL A 96 -5.30 13.15 -7.03
C VAL A 96 -4.13 12.55 -7.81
N ALA A 97 -3.02 12.33 -7.11
CA ALA A 97 -1.87 11.60 -7.62
C ALA A 97 -1.81 10.20 -6.98
N VAL A 98 -1.69 9.16 -7.81
CA VAL A 98 -1.44 7.79 -7.34
C VAL A 98 0.06 7.52 -7.48
N VAL A 99 0.75 7.42 -6.34
CA VAL A 99 2.21 7.28 -6.30
C VAL A 99 2.58 5.82 -6.03
N CYS A 100 3.18 5.17 -7.03
CA CYS A 100 3.78 3.85 -6.89
C CYS A 100 5.10 3.96 -6.12
N ALA A 101 5.34 3.08 -5.14
CA ALA A 101 6.58 3.11 -4.36
C ALA A 101 7.78 2.60 -5.17
N GLY A 102 7.53 1.70 -6.12
CA GLY A 102 8.53 1.14 -7.01
C GLY A 102 9.51 0.22 -6.29
N ARG A 103 10.57 -0.14 -7.01
CA ARG A 103 11.68 -0.96 -6.48
C ARG A 103 12.74 -0.05 -5.86
N SER A 104 13.54 -0.59 -4.95
CA SER A 104 14.61 0.15 -4.27
C SER A 104 15.69 0.68 -5.23
N THR A 105 15.78 0.11 -6.43
CA THR A 105 16.64 0.53 -7.54
C THR A 105 16.12 1.74 -8.31
N GLY A 106 14.90 2.22 -8.01
CA GLY A 106 14.19 3.24 -8.78
C GLY A 106 13.45 2.68 -10.01
N ALA A 107 13.50 1.36 -10.22
CA ALA A 107 12.74 0.71 -11.28
C ALA A 107 11.25 0.65 -10.94
N LEU A 108 10.45 0.52 -11.99
CA LEU A 108 9.02 0.22 -11.90
C LEU A 108 8.79 -1.08 -11.12
N ALA A 109 7.74 -1.09 -10.29
CA ALA A 109 7.14 -2.30 -9.75
C ALA A 109 5.85 -2.62 -10.51
N PHE A 110 5.73 -3.83 -11.04
CA PHE A 110 4.61 -4.23 -11.90
C PHE A 110 3.30 -4.32 -11.10
N GLU A 111 3.39 -4.91 -9.91
CA GLU A 111 2.33 -5.04 -8.93
C GLU A 111 1.84 -3.68 -8.40
N ASP A 112 2.74 -2.70 -8.24
CA ASP A 112 2.37 -1.34 -7.86
C ASP A 112 1.53 -0.67 -8.96
N LEU A 113 1.91 -0.84 -10.24
CA LEU A 113 1.11 -0.32 -11.35
C LEU A 113 -0.26 -0.98 -11.45
N LEU A 114 -0.36 -2.30 -11.20
CA LEU A 114 -1.64 -3.00 -11.14
C LEU A 114 -2.50 -2.43 -10.00
N GLY A 115 -1.92 -2.19 -8.83
CA GLY A 115 -2.58 -1.55 -7.69
C GLY A 115 -3.05 -0.13 -8.01
N ALA A 116 -2.20 0.67 -8.64
CA ALA A 116 -2.55 2.01 -9.08
C ALA A 116 -3.69 1.99 -10.11
N GLY A 117 -3.62 1.08 -11.08
CA GLY A 117 -4.66 0.87 -12.09
C GLY A 117 -6.00 0.48 -11.48
N ALA A 118 -6.01 -0.39 -10.47
CA ALA A 118 -7.23 -0.75 -9.74
C ALA A 118 -7.87 0.42 -8.99
N ILE A 119 -7.05 1.33 -8.43
CA ILE A 119 -7.54 2.56 -7.78
C ILE A 119 -8.13 3.51 -8.82
N VAL A 120 -7.41 3.74 -9.92
CA VAL A 120 -7.88 4.61 -11.02
C VAL A 120 -9.18 4.07 -11.62
N ASP A 121 -9.27 2.76 -11.83
CA ASP A 121 -10.48 2.10 -12.30
C ASP A 121 -11.67 2.36 -11.38
N ALA A 122 -11.50 2.18 -10.07
CA ALA A 122 -12.55 2.43 -9.09
C ALA A 122 -13.01 3.90 -9.08
N ILE A 123 -12.09 4.85 -9.28
CA ILE A 123 -12.40 6.28 -9.41
C ILE A 123 -13.18 6.55 -10.70
N VAL A 124 -12.72 6.02 -11.83
CA VAL A 124 -13.36 6.18 -13.15
C VAL A 124 -14.77 5.60 -13.13
N ALA A 125 -14.96 4.41 -12.54
CA ALA A 125 -16.27 3.78 -12.41
C ALA A 125 -17.23 4.57 -11.51
N GLY A 126 -16.70 5.27 -10.50
CA GLY A 126 -17.48 6.09 -9.57
C GLY A 126 -17.69 7.55 -10.01
N SER A 127 -17.11 7.98 -11.14
CA SER A 127 -17.13 9.37 -11.58
C SER A 127 -17.80 9.52 -12.95
N PRO A 128 -18.62 10.57 -13.19
CA PRO A 128 -19.13 10.87 -14.52
C PRO A 128 -17.98 11.20 -15.50
N PRO A 129 -17.96 10.64 -16.73
CA PRO A 129 -16.85 10.84 -17.69
C PRO A 129 -16.53 12.29 -18.03
N ALA A 130 -17.51 13.21 -17.93
CA ALA A 130 -17.35 14.61 -18.29
C ALA A 130 -16.51 15.43 -17.29
N ASN A 131 -16.27 14.93 -16.07
CA ASN A 131 -15.67 15.71 -14.99
C ASN A 131 -14.28 15.21 -14.55
N LEU A 132 -13.75 14.16 -15.19
CA LEU A 132 -12.50 13.53 -14.77
C LEU A 132 -11.46 13.58 -15.89
N TRP A 133 -10.38 14.33 -15.67
CA TRP A 133 -9.21 14.27 -16.53
C TRP A 133 -8.23 13.21 -16.02
N VAL A 134 -8.15 12.09 -16.73
CA VAL A 134 -7.17 11.04 -16.47
C VAL A 134 -5.89 11.32 -17.28
N THR A 135 -4.77 11.51 -16.58
CA THR A 135 -3.44 11.75 -17.19
C THR A 135 -2.87 10.48 -17.81
N ASP A 136 -1.85 10.60 -18.67
CA ASP A 136 -1.28 9.47 -19.41
C ASP A 136 -0.78 8.34 -18.49
N GLY A 137 -0.08 8.68 -17.40
CA GLY A 137 0.38 7.69 -16.43
C GLY A 137 -0.76 6.92 -15.77
N ALA A 138 -1.84 7.61 -15.41
CA ALA A 138 -3.04 6.99 -14.85
C ALA A 138 -3.80 6.14 -15.90
N ARG A 139 -3.84 6.58 -17.17
CA ARG A 139 -4.41 5.78 -18.27
C ARG A 139 -3.62 4.50 -18.50
N VAL A 140 -2.29 4.57 -18.53
CA VAL A 140 -1.43 3.39 -18.68
C VAL A 140 -1.67 2.40 -17.55
N ALA A 141 -1.73 2.87 -16.29
CA ALA A 141 -2.02 2.00 -15.15
C ALA A 141 -3.42 1.38 -15.25
N HIS A 142 -4.43 2.17 -15.61
CA HIS A 142 -5.82 1.71 -15.77
C HIS A 142 -5.94 0.62 -16.84
N GLU A 143 -5.41 0.86 -18.04
CA GLU A 143 -5.43 -0.11 -19.14
C GLU A 143 -4.64 -1.38 -18.82
N LEU A 144 -3.53 -1.25 -18.08
CA LEU A 144 -2.77 -2.40 -17.61
C LEU A 144 -3.61 -3.26 -16.66
N PHE A 145 -4.26 -2.63 -15.68
CA PHE A 145 -5.13 -3.33 -14.76
C PHE A 145 -6.30 -3.99 -15.49
N GLU A 146 -6.98 -3.27 -16.40
CA GLU A 146 -8.07 -3.82 -17.21
C GLU A 146 -7.64 -5.07 -17.98
N ARG A 147 -6.46 -5.03 -18.61
CA ARG A 147 -5.91 -6.16 -19.36
C ARG A 147 -5.67 -7.40 -18.49
N TYR A 148 -5.21 -7.21 -17.26
CA TYR A 148 -4.87 -8.32 -16.36
C TYR A 148 -5.96 -8.66 -15.35
N ARG A 149 -7.06 -7.90 -15.30
CA ARG A 149 -8.15 -8.06 -14.30
C ARG A 149 -8.65 -9.49 -14.19
N ALA A 150 -8.86 -10.18 -15.32
CA ALA A 150 -9.40 -11.53 -15.35
C ALA A 150 -8.42 -12.60 -14.81
N GLY A 151 -7.12 -12.31 -14.75
CA GLY A 151 -6.05 -13.20 -14.26
C GLY A 151 -5.11 -12.43 -13.32
N LEU A 152 -5.69 -11.64 -12.42
CA LEU A 152 -4.96 -10.67 -11.62
C LEU A 152 -4.01 -11.36 -10.65
N ALA A 153 -4.42 -12.48 -10.06
CA ALA A 153 -3.58 -13.26 -9.15
C ALA A 153 -2.32 -13.75 -9.87
N GLU A 154 -2.47 -14.35 -11.06
CA GLU A 154 -1.36 -14.80 -11.88
C GLU A 154 -0.47 -13.63 -12.32
N ALA A 155 -1.05 -12.48 -12.64
CA ALA A 155 -0.31 -11.27 -13.01
C ALA A 155 0.56 -10.76 -11.85
N VAL A 156 0.00 -10.66 -10.64
CA VAL A 156 0.74 -10.25 -9.44
C VAL A 156 1.87 -11.24 -9.14
N HIS A 157 1.59 -12.55 -9.18
CA HIS A 157 2.61 -13.61 -9.01
C HIS A 157 3.72 -13.57 -10.07
N SER A 158 3.45 -13.00 -11.24
CA SER A 158 4.45 -12.84 -12.30
C SER A 158 5.41 -11.66 -12.11
N SER A 159 5.15 -10.78 -11.14
CA SER A 159 6.03 -9.64 -10.82
C SER A 159 7.37 -10.11 -10.26
N ASP A 160 8.41 -9.30 -10.47
CA ASP A 160 9.75 -9.62 -9.95
C ASP A 160 9.75 -9.69 -8.41
N ALA A 161 9.05 -8.77 -7.74
CA ALA A 161 8.93 -8.77 -6.29
C ALA A 161 8.21 -10.04 -5.77
N ALA A 162 7.14 -10.46 -6.44
CA ALA A 162 6.43 -11.68 -6.05
C ALA A 162 7.28 -12.93 -6.26
N ARG A 163 8.00 -13.03 -7.38
CA ARG A 163 8.92 -14.17 -7.65
C ARG A 163 9.99 -14.29 -6.57
N GLU A 164 10.67 -13.19 -6.26
CA GLU A 164 11.68 -13.13 -5.20
C GLU A 164 11.10 -13.53 -3.83
N LEU A 165 9.88 -13.08 -3.52
CA LEU A 165 9.21 -13.39 -2.25
C LEU A 165 8.74 -14.86 -2.18
N VAL A 166 8.24 -15.41 -3.28
CA VAL A 166 7.84 -16.82 -3.40
C VAL A 166 9.04 -17.75 -3.20
N GLU A 167 10.20 -17.42 -3.78
CA GLU A 167 11.45 -18.17 -3.56
C GLU A 167 11.87 -18.22 -2.08
N GLN A 168 11.44 -17.23 -1.29
CA GLN A 168 11.68 -17.15 0.15
C GLN A 168 10.55 -17.79 0.99
N GLY A 169 9.56 -18.41 0.34
CA GLY A 169 8.41 -19.04 0.99
C GLY A 169 7.23 -18.11 1.26
N GLY A 170 7.26 -16.86 0.79
CA GLY A 170 6.22 -15.84 1.02
C GLY A 170 5.06 -15.87 0.02
N GLY A 171 4.74 -17.02 -0.59
CA GLY A 171 3.65 -17.10 -1.57
C GLY A 171 2.27 -16.69 -1.02
N GLY A 172 1.98 -17.01 0.24
CA GLY A 172 0.74 -16.58 0.89
C GLY A 172 0.65 -15.06 1.12
N ASP A 173 1.79 -14.38 1.23
CA ASP A 173 1.82 -12.91 1.30
C ASP A 173 1.50 -12.28 -0.05
N VAL A 174 1.97 -12.88 -1.14
CA VAL A 174 1.62 -12.46 -2.50
C VAL A 174 0.12 -12.62 -2.74
N ASP A 175 -0.46 -13.77 -2.34
CA ASP A 175 -1.90 -14.02 -2.43
C ASP A 175 -2.70 -12.98 -1.63
N THR A 176 -2.27 -12.72 -0.39
CA THR A 176 -2.93 -11.76 0.50
C THR A 176 -2.86 -10.33 -0.05
N ALA A 177 -1.69 -9.90 -0.53
CA ALA A 177 -1.49 -8.56 -1.08
C ALA A 177 -2.18 -8.36 -2.44
N GLY A 178 -2.30 -9.43 -3.24
CA GLY A 178 -2.95 -9.43 -4.55
C GLY A 178 -4.49 -9.54 -4.51
N ALA A 179 -5.08 -9.83 -3.36
CA ALA A 179 -6.52 -10.06 -3.20
C ALA A 179 -7.34 -8.78 -3.37
N LEU A 180 -7.75 -8.47 -4.61
CA LEU A 180 -8.49 -7.26 -4.96
C LEU A 180 -9.74 -7.06 -4.09
N GLY A 181 -9.82 -5.93 -3.41
CA GLY A 181 -10.99 -5.54 -2.62
C GLY A 181 -11.25 -6.40 -1.37
N ALA A 182 -10.26 -7.14 -0.88
CA ALA A 182 -10.37 -7.92 0.34
C ALA A 182 -10.58 -7.09 1.63
N CYS A 183 -10.40 -5.76 1.58
CA CYS A 183 -10.47 -4.86 2.72
C CYS A 183 -11.25 -3.57 2.39
N GLU A 184 -12.07 -3.11 3.34
CA GLU A 184 -12.84 -1.85 3.25
C GLU A 184 -12.16 -0.67 3.97
N SER A 185 -10.97 -0.87 4.54
CA SER A 185 -10.24 0.17 5.26
C SER A 185 -9.63 1.18 4.29
N VAL A 186 -9.78 2.47 4.61
CA VAL A 186 -9.13 3.59 3.90
C VAL A 186 -8.20 4.28 4.89
N PRO A 187 -6.90 3.90 4.97
CA PRO A 187 -5.97 4.52 5.89
C PRO A 187 -5.58 5.92 5.41
N LEU A 188 -5.66 6.91 6.31
CA LEU A 188 -5.23 8.29 6.08
C LEU A 188 -4.06 8.61 7.03
N LEU A 189 -3.01 9.23 6.50
CA LEU A 189 -1.89 9.70 7.29
C LEU A 189 -2.33 10.90 8.14
N ARG A 190 -2.23 10.77 9.47
CA ARG A 190 -2.46 11.85 10.45
C ARG A 190 -1.35 11.83 11.48
N GLU A 191 -0.73 12.99 11.71
CA GLU A 191 0.30 13.16 12.75
C GLU A 191 1.42 12.10 12.69
N GLY A 192 1.81 11.71 11.46
CA GLY A 192 2.86 10.72 11.22
C GLY A 192 2.44 9.25 11.33
N ALA A 193 1.15 8.94 11.51
CA ALA A 193 0.62 7.58 11.55
C ALA A 193 -0.56 7.39 10.59
N PHE A 194 -0.59 6.25 9.91
CA PHE A 194 -1.79 5.85 9.16
C PHE A 194 -2.85 5.36 10.14
N VAL A 195 -4.00 6.04 10.12
CA VAL A 195 -5.17 5.66 10.92
C VAL A 195 -6.33 5.37 9.99
N ARG A 196 -7.23 4.48 10.41
CA ARG A 196 -8.44 4.19 9.65
C ARG A 196 -9.26 5.48 9.50
N HIS A 197 -9.53 5.88 8.27
CA HIS A 197 -10.40 7.03 8.02
C HIS A 197 -11.85 6.58 8.02
N ASP A 198 -12.36 6.33 9.22
CA ASP A 198 -13.80 6.17 9.42
C ASP A 198 -14.40 7.57 9.56
N ARG A 199 -15.12 8.00 8.51
CA ARG A 199 -16.23 8.96 8.50
C ARG A 199 -16.29 9.70 7.18
#